data_AF-A0A9D9L5R6-F1
#
_entry.id   AF-A0A9D9L5R6-F1
#
_cell.length_a   1.000
_cell.length_b   1.000
_cell.length_c   1.000
_cell.angle_alpha   90.00
_cell.angle_beta   90.00
_cell.angle_gamma   90.00
#
_symmetry.space_group_name_H-M   'P 1'
#
loop_
_entity.id
_entity.type
_entity.pdbx_description
1 polymer ?
#
loop_
_entity_poly.entity_id
_entity_poly.type
_entity_poly.pdbx_seq_one_letter_code
_entity_poly.pdbx_strand_id
1 'polypeptide(L)'
;MRHNHTSPKAKMQKNPHKTFKDLKSKQKEKIAEWLYIETYRFYQQNARMPDKTERDTILDAVYDKIKAAAIWIPFEEVAGYYRKKLPHYEPRILRELDEGVVYPTRAERLAAKAAKPKPPKKRKKKQKSANTDLLDFDDDMDGDFAFIAGYTDGGAPYGLLWEDVGIPSELPFEVKRALYRGDIPDDED
;
A
#
# COMPACT_ATOMS: atom_id res chain seq x y z
N MET A 1 1.36 -9.57 21.26
CA MET A 1 0.29 -8.60 21.59
C MET A 1 -1.03 -9.12 21.04
N ARG A 2 -2.01 -9.39 21.91
CA ARG A 2 -3.34 -9.90 21.51
C ARG A 2 -4.13 -8.76 20.87
N HIS A 3 -4.46 -8.86 19.59
CA HIS A 3 -5.36 -7.92 18.95
C HIS A 3 -6.75 -8.08 19.56
N ASN A 4 -7.22 -7.03 20.22
CA ASN A 4 -8.51 -7.01 20.89
C ASN A 4 -9.63 -6.89 19.84
N HIS A 5 -10.03 -8.01 19.25
CA HIS A 5 -11.21 -8.10 18.40
C HIS A 5 -12.47 -8.18 19.28
N THR A 6 -12.85 -7.06 19.89
CA THR A 6 -14.16 -6.98 20.57
C THR A 6 -15.27 -6.96 19.53
N SER A 7 -16.16 -7.95 19.59
CA SER A 7 -17.28 -8.12 18.66
C SER A 7 -18.24 -6.91 18.69
N PRO A 8 -18.95 -6.61 17.58
CA PRO A 8 -19.94 -5.53 17.55
C PRO A 8 -21.01 -5.64 18.65
N LYS A 9 -21.42 -6.86 18.99
CA LYS A 9 -22.38 -7.16 20.07
C LYS A 9 -21.85 -6.73 21.46
N ALA A 10 -20.55 -6.90 21.72
CA ALA A 10 -19.94 -6.45 22.97
C ALA A 10 -19.74 -4.93 23.04
N LYS A 11 -19.72 -4.23 21.88
CA LYS A 11 -19.72 -2.75 21.83
C LYS A 11 -21.13 -2.17 21.94
N MET A 12 -22.14 -2.89 21.45
CA MET A 12 -23.56 -2.56 21.60
C MET A 12 -23.97 -2.36 23.05
N GLN A 13 -23.52 -3.27 23.92
CA GLN A 13 -23.87 -3.25 25.34
C GLN A 13 -23.14 -2.15 26.13
N LYS A 14 -22.05 -1.59 25.58
CA LYS A 14 -21.21 -0.61 26.29
C LYS A 14 -21.58 0.85 25.97
N ASN A 15 -22.06 1.14 24.77
CA ASN A 15 -22.36 2.53 24.34
C ASN A 15 -23.66 2.60 23.50
N PRO A 16 -24.84 2.61 24.14
CA PRO A 16 -26.14 2.72 23.46
C PRO A 16 -26.41 4.09 22.83
N HIS A 17 -25.76 5.17 23.31
CA HIS A 17 -25.96 6.54 22.81
C HIS A 17 -25.01 6.97 21.69
N LYS A 18 -24.33 6.02 21.03
CA LYS A 18 -23.33 6.37 20.02
C LYS A 18 -24.01 6.99 18.80
N THR A 19 -23.63 8.21 18.46
CA THR A 19 -24.22 8.95 17.34
C THR A 19 -23.36 8.86 16.08
N PHE A 20 -23.91 9.26 14.93
CA PHE A 20 -23.14 9.38 13.70
C PHE A 20 -21.92 10.31 13.86
N LYS A 21 -22.00 11.33 14.74
CA LYS A 21 -20.89 12.26 15.01
C LYS A 21 -19.70 11.59 15.70
N ASP A 22 -19.93 10.52 16.45
CA ASP A 22 -18.89 9.80 17.20
C ASP A 22 -18.13 8.77 16.35
N LEU A 23 -18.53 8.59 15.08
CA LEU A 23 -17.82 7.73 14.14
C LEU A 23 -16.50 8.38 13.67
N LYS A 24 -15.49 7.55 13.45
CA LYS A 24 -14.23 7.98 12.82
C LYS A 24 -14.51 8.51 11.41
N SER A 25 -13.76 9.52 10.94
CA SER A 25 -13.98 10.12 9.59
C SER A 25 -14.06 9.06 8.49
N LYS A 26 -13.10 8.13 8.46
CA LYS A 26 -13.08 7.01 7.49
C LYS A 26 -14.32 6.10 7.56
N GLN A 27 -14.94 5.97 8.74
CA GLN A 27 -16.18 5.19 8.89
C GLN A 27 -17.38 5.97 8.35
N LYS A 28 -17.45 7.28 8.63
CA LYS A 28 -18.50 8.17 8.10
C LYS A 28 -18.46 8.23 6.58
N GLU A 29 -17.28 8.42 6.00
CA GLU A 29 -17.05 8.43 4.56
C GLU A 29 -17.53 7.11 3.93
N LYS A 30 -17.17 5.98 4.52
CA LYS A 30 -17.56 4.66 4.03
C LYS A 30 -19.07 4.41 4.09
N ILE A 31 -19.74 4.86 5.16
CA ILE A 31 -21.20 4.78 5.26
C ILE A 31 -21.86 5.70 4.23
N ALA A 32 -21.36 6.93 4.08
CA ALA A 32 -21.87 7.89 3.11
C ALA A 32 -21.71 7.39 1.65
N GLU A 33 -20.57 6.77 1.35
CA GLU A 33 -20.30 6.13 0.06
C GLU A 33 -21.27 4.99 -0.21
N TRP A 34 -21.51 4.10 0.76
CA TRP A 34 -22.46 3.00 0.58
C TRP A 34 -23.90 3.45 0.38
N LEU A 35 -24.36 4.45 1.15
CA LEU A 35 -25.67 5.05 0.96
C LEU A 35 -25.79 5.62 -0.45
N TYR A 36 -24.82 6.44 -0.85
CA TYR A 36 -24.82 7.06 -2.17
C TYR A 36 -24.85 6.04 -3.31
N ILE A 37 -23.97 5.03 -3.27
CA ILE A 37 -23.89 4.01 -4.33
C ILE A 37 -25.22 3.25 -4.45
N GLU A 38 -25.85 2.89 -3.33
CA GLU A 38 -27.11 2.15 -3.37
C GLU A 38 -28.27 3.02 -3.89
N THR A 39 -28.33 4.29 -3.49
CA THR A 39 -29.29 5.26 -4.06
C THR A 39 -29.04 5.50 -5.55
N TYR A 40 -27.77 5.63 -5.96
CA TYR A 40 -27.39 5.83 -7.35
C TYR A 40 -27.84 4.66 -8.22
N ARG A 41 -27.63 3.41 -7.77
CA ARG A 41 -28.12 2.22 -8.48
C ARG A 41 -29.63 2.15 -8.56
N PHE A 42 -30.32 2.49 -7.47
CA PHE A 42 -31.77 2.58 -7.48
C PHE A 42 -32.24 3.60 -8.54
N TYR A 43 -31.58 4.76 -8.59
CA TYR A 43 -31.89 5.80 -9.57
C TYR A 43 -31.62 5.34 -11.00
N GLN A 44 -30.51 4.64 -11.27
CA GLN A 44 -30.22 4.09 -12.60
C GLN A 44 -31.30 3.12 -13.10
N GLN A 45 -31.90 2.35 -12.20
CA GLN A 45 -32.92 1.36 -12.55
C GLN A 45 -34.32 1.98 -12.70
N ASN A 46 -34.64 2.99 -11.90
CA ASN A 46 -35.99 3.54 -11.79
C ASN A 46 -36.14 4.95 -12.36
N ALA A 47 -35.04 5.59 -12.75
CA ALA A 47 -34.95 6.99 -13.19
C ALA A 47 -35.60 8.00 -12.21
N ARG A 48 -35.62 7.67 -10.92
CA ARG A 48 -36.20 8.50 -9.86
C ARG A 48 -35.54 8.25 -8.50
N MET A 49 -35.75 9.20 -7.58
CA MET A 49 -35.33 9.06 -6.18
C MET A 49 -36.19 8.00 -5.45
N PRO A 50 -35.63 7.24 -4.49
CA PRO A 50 -36.39 6.27 -3.70
C PRO A 50 -37.40 6.92 -2.75
N ASP A 51 -38.57 6.30 -2.64
CA ASP A 51 -39.66 6.66 -1.73
C ASP A 51 -39.37 6.21 -0.29
N LYS A 52 -40.35 6.29 0.61
CA LYS A 52 -40.13 5.87 2.02
C LYS A 52 -39.76 4.39 2.15
N THR A 53 -40.50 3.50 1.51
CA THR A 53 -40.32 2.05 1.59
C THR A 53 -39.00 1.62 0.96
N GLU A 54 -38.67 2.20 -0.19
CA GLU A 54 -37.44 1.91 -0.93
C GLU A 54 -36.20 2.45 -0.21
N ARG A 55 -36.34 3.59 0.48
CA ARG A 55 -35.30 4.10 1.38
C ARG A 55 -35.02 3.13 2.51
N ASP A 56 -36.04 2.52 3.10
CA ASP A 56 -35.86 1.52 4.17
C ASP A 56 -35.12 0.28 3.63
N THR A 57 -35.49 -0.21 2.44
CA THR A 57 -34.76 -1.31 1.77
C THR A 57 -33.29 -0.97 1.52
N ILE A 58 -32.99 0.25 1.03
CA ILE A 58 -31.62 0.72 0.83
C ILE A 58 -30.87 0.79 2.17
N LEU A 59 -31.53 1.30 3.22
CA LEU A 59 -30.95 1.40 4.56
C LEU A 59 -30.61 0.02 5.12
N ASP A 60 -31.49 -0.97 5.00
CA ASP A 60 -31.23 -2.34 5.44
C ASP A 60 -30.01 -2.95 4.75
N ALA A 61 -29.94 -2.82 3.43
CA ALA A 61 -28.80 -3.31 2.64
C ALA A 61 -27.48 -2.63 3.05
N VAL A 62 -27.50 -1.33 3.35
CA VAL A 62 -26.32 -0.61 3.85
C VAL A 62 -26.00 -0.99 5.28
N TYR A 63 -27.00 -1.21 6.12
CA TYR A 63 -26.81 -1.62 7.51
C TYR A 63 -26.17 -3.00 7.62
N ASP A 64 -26.49 -3.93 6.72
CA ASP A 64 -25.79 -5.22 6.61
C ASP A 64 -24.30 -5.04 6.29
N LYS A 65 -23.94 -4.09 5.40
CA LYS A 65 -22.53 -3.75 5.11
C LYS A 65 -21.83 -3.13 6.33
N ILE A 66 -22.54 -2.31 7.11
CA ILE A 66 -22.04 -1.70 8.35
C ILE A 66 -21.73 -2.79 9.40
N LYS A 67 -22.67 -3.73 9.60
CA LYS A 67 -22.49 -4.89 10.48
C LYS A 67 -21.30 -5.75 10.02
N ALA A 68 -21.22 -6.05 8.72
CA ALA A 68 -20.12 -6.83 8.15
C ALA A 68 -18.75 -6.14 8.31
N ALA A 69 -18.71 -4.79 8.32
CA ALA A 69 -17.50 -4.02 8.59
C ALA A 69 -17.19 -3.84 10.09
N ALA A 70 -17.95 -4.49 10.97
CA ALA A 70 -17.82 -4.40 12.42
C ALA A 70 -17.89 -2.95 12.96
N ILE A 71 -18.67 -2.09 12.29
CA ILE A 71 -18.91 -0.71 12.72
C ILE A 71 -20.15 -0.71 13.60
N TRP A 72 -19.99 -0.33 14.87
CA TRP A 72 -21.13 -0.15 15.78
C TRP A 72 -21.75 1.24 15.61
N ILE A 73 -23.02 1.29 15.22
CA ILE A 73 -23.89 2.48 15.14
C ILE A 73 -25.38 2.04 15.18
N PRO A 74 -26.26 2.74 15.92
CA PRO A 74 -27.71 2.49 15.87
C PRO A 74 -28.29 2.71 14.48
N PHE A 75 -29.33 1.95 14.12
CA PHE A 75 -29.99 2.05 12.82
C PHE A 75 -30.58 3.46 12.58
N GLU A 76 -31.30 3.99 13.57
CA GLU A 76 -31.94 5.32 13.51
C GLU A 76 -30.96 6.46 13.19
N GLU A 77 -29.71 6.35 13.65
CA GLU A 77 -28.67 7.35 13.37
C GLU A 77 -28.29 7.34 11.88
N VAL A 78 -28.21 6.16 11.27
CA VAL A 78 -27.93 6.02 9.83
C VAL A 78 -29.13 6.46 9.02
N ALA A 79 -30.34 6.09 9.42
CA ALA A 79 -31.59 6.52 8.78
C ALA A 79 -31.75 8.04 8.82
N GLY A 80 -31.52 8.66 9.98
CA GLY A 80 -31.56 10.11 10.16
C GLY A 80 -30.51 10.83 9.33
N TYR A 81 -29.29 10.30 9.23
CA TYR A 81 -28.25 10.82 8.34
C TYR A 81 -28.65 10.73 6.87
N TYR A 82 -29.17 9.58 6.43
CA TYR A 82 -29.56 9.34 5.05
C TYR A 82 -30.71 10.27 4.62
N ARG A 83 -31.74 10.43 5.46
CA ARG A 83 -32.86 11.36 5.20
C ARG A 83 -32.38 12.79 4.95
N LYS A 84 -31.37 13.26 5.70
CA LYS A 84 -30.78 14.59 5.52
C LYS A 84 -29.91 14.69 4.26
N LYS A 85 -29.29 13.58 3.83
CA LYS A 85 -28.39 13.56 2.67
C LYS A 85 -29.09 13.32 1.34
N LEU A 86 -30.22 12.64 1.33
CA LEU A 86 -30.98 12.29 0.14
C LEU A 86 -31.24 13.47 -0.83
N PRO A 87 -31.72 14.66 -0.41
CA PRO A 87 -31.95 15.77 -1.34
C PRO A 87 -30.67 16.27 -2.03
N HIS A 88 -29.50 16.00 -1.44
CA HIS A 88 -28.20 16.36 -2.04
C HIS A 88 -27.66 15.27 -2.97
N TYR A 89 -28.24 14.07 -2.97
CA TYR A 89 -27.83 13.00 -3.87
C TYR A 89 -28.37 13.23 -5.28
N GLU A 90 -29.61 13.69 -5.43
CA GLU A 90 -30.22 13.93 -6.75
C GLU A 90 -29.41 14.80 -7.72
N PRO A 91 -29.04 16.06 -7.37
CA PRO A 91 -28.27 16.89 -8.30
C PRO A 91 -26.91 16.29 -8.61
N ARG A 92 -26.32 15.57 -7.65
CA ARG A 92 -25.05 14.89 -7.84
C ARG A 92 -25.19 13.69 -8.79
N ILE A 93 -26.24 12.88 -8.62
CA ILE A 93 -26.53 11.72 -9.48
C ILE A 93 -26.75 12.19 -10.93
N LEU A 94 -27.56 13.24 -11.14
CA LEU A 94 -27.82 13.78 -12.47
C LEU A 94 -26.54 14.23 -13.17
N ARG A 95 -25.68 14.98 -12.48
CA ARG A 95 -24.38 15.39 -13.02
C ARG A 95 -23.49 14.19 -13.35
N GLU A 96 -23.42 13.21 -12.45
CA GLU A 96 -22.57 12.03 -12.67
C GLU A 96 -23.11 11.09 -13.76
N LEU A 97 -24.42 11.09 -14.01
CA LEU A 97 -25.00 10.40 -15.17
C LEU A 97 -24.64 11.08 -16.48
N ASP A 98 -24.67 12.42 -16.53
CA ASP A 98 -24.22 13.20 -17.68
C ASP A 98 -22.72 13.00 -17.98
N GLU A 99 -21.90 12.95 -16.92
CA GLU A 99 -20.47 12.64 -17.00
C GLU A 99 -20.17 11.16 -17.30
N GLY A 100 -21.18 10.28 -17.34
CA GLY A 100 -21.01 8.84 -17.60
C GLY A 100 -20.26 8.08 -16.50
N VAL A 101 -20.28 8.57 -15.26
CA VAL A 101 -19.61 7.95 -14.12
C VAL A 101 -20.30 6.63 -13.77
N VAL A 102 -19.54 5.54 -13.65
CA VAL A 102 -20.06 4.22 -13.26
C VAL A 102 -19.50 3.78 -11.91
N TYR A 103 -20.37 3.30 -11.02
CA TYR A 103 -20.00 2.78 -9.70
C TYR A 103 -19.99 1.24 -9.68
N PRO A 104 -18.83 0.59 -9.92
CA PRO A 104 -18.76 -0.86 -10.01
C PRO A 104 -19.14 -1.53 -8.69
N THR A 105 -19.91 -2.60 -8.78
CA THR A 105 -20.25 -3.49 -7.67
C THR A 105 -19.00 -4.09 -7.03
N ARG A 106 -19.16 -4.61 -5.81
CA ARG A 106 -18.07 -5.33 -5.15
C ARG A 106 -17.58 -6.49 -6.03
N ALA A 107 -18.50 -7.20 -6.71
CA ALA A 107 -18.16 -8.28 -7.61
C ALA A 107 -17.35 -7.77 -8.81
N GLU A 108 -17.80 -6.71 -9.48
CA GLU A 108 -17.10 -6.11 -10.62
C GLU A 108 -15.73 -5.56 -10.23
N ARG A 109 -15.61 -4.94 -9.05
CA ARG A 109 -14.32 -4.49 -8.52
C ARG A 109 -13.36 -5.65 -8.25
N LEU A 110 -13.88 -6.77 -7.74
CA LEU A 110 -13.08 -7.97 -7.51
C LEU A 110 -12.68 -8.63 -8.84
N ALA A 111 -13.60 -8.70 -9.80
CA ALA A 111 -13.35 -9.20 -11.15
C ALA A 111 -12.32 -8.34 -11.87
N ALA A 112 -12.46 -7.01 -11.86
CA ALA A 112 -11.49 -6.08 -12.43
C ALA A 112 -10.11 -6.21 -11.76
N LYS A 113 -10.06 -6.40 -10.43
CA LYS A 113 -8.80 -6.66 -9.71
C LYS A 113 -8.18 -8.02 -10.06
N ALA A 114 -8.98 -9.01 -10.40
CA ALA A 114 -8.52 -10.31 -10.86
C ALA A 114 -8.04 -10.27 -12.33
N ALA A 115 -8.68 -9.45 -13.16
CA ALA A 115 -8.36 -9.27 -14.58
C ALA A 115 -7.12 -8.39 -14.81
N LYS A 116 -6.80 -7.45 -13.90
CA LYS A 116 -5.53 -6.72 -13.99
C LYS A 116 -4.35 -7.66 -13.70
N PRO A 117 -3.32 -7.72 -14.56
CA PRO A 117 -2.13 -8.50 -14.29
C PRO A 117 -1.53 -8.01 -12.97
N LYS A 118 -1.41 -8.90 -11.98
CA LYS A 118 -0.76 -8.56 -10.72
C LYS A 118 0.69 -8.19 -11.07
N PRO A 119 1.16 -6.97 -10.76
CA PRO A 119 2.58 -6.67 -10.89
C PRO A 119 3.33 -7.74 -10.09
N PRO A 120 4.45 -8.27 -10.61
CA PRO A 120 5.20 -9.29 -9.91
C PRO A 120 5.46 -8.77 -8.50
N LYS A 121 4.97 -9.52 -7.50
CA LYS A 121 5.31 -9.25 -6.11
C LYS A 121 6.83 -9.41 -6.06
N LYS A 122 7.59 -8.31 -6.17
CA LYS A 122 8.99 -8.26 -5.73
C LYS A 122 8.92 -8.55 -4.24
N ARG A 123 9.00 -9.84 -3.90
CA ARG A 123 9.35 -10.28 -2.56
C ARG A 123 10.66 -9.54 -2.32
N LYS A 124 10.67 -8.57 -1.41
CA LYS A 124 11.91 -8.22 -0.71
C LYS A 124 12.31 -9.51 0.01
N LYS A 125 12.98 -10.42 -0.70
CA LYS A 125 13.80 -11.42 -0.06
C LYS A 125 14.81 -10.56 0.70
N LYS A 126 14.70 -10.58 2.02
CA LYS A 126 15.88 -10.40 2.86
C LYS A 126 16.81 -11.54 2.43
N GLN A 127 17.61 -11.30 1.39
CA GLN A 127 18.64 -12.24 0.96
C GLN A 127 19.67 -12.20 2.07
N LYS A 128 19.54 -13.14 3.01
CA LYS A 128 20.75 -13.79 3.51
C LYS A 128 21.29 -14.58 2.33
N SER A 129 22.18 -13.99 1.54
CA SER A 129 22.95 -14.71 0.52
C SER A 129 24.07 -15.45 1.25
N ALA A 130 23.74 -16.65 1.72
CA ALA A 130 24.73 -17.70 1.89
C ALA A 130 24.85 -18.41 0.54
N ASN A 131 25.66 -17.85 -0.35
CA ASN A 131 26.28 -18.57 -1.46
C ASN A 131 27.61 -17.85 -1.69
N THR A 132 28.57 -18.25 -0.86
CA THR A 132 30.00 -18.09 -1.10
C THR A 132 30.36 -18.71 -2.45
N ASP A 133 31.48 -18.23 -3.00
CA ASP A 133 32.40 -18.97 -3.88
C ASP A 133 32.46 -18.65 -5.38
N LEU A 134 32.17 -17.40 -5.76
CA LEU A 134 32.97 -16.70 -6.76
C LEU A 134 33.19 -15.27 -6.25
N LEU A 135 34.16 -15.10 -5.36
CA LEU A 135 34.61 -13.80 -4.87
C LEU A 135 35.22 -13.06 -6.07
N ASP A 136 34.53 -12.02 -6.54
CA ASP A 136 35.11 -11.09 -7.50
C ASP A 136 36.12 -10.25 -6.71
N PHE A 137 37.38 -10.68 -6.72
CA PHE A 137 38.48 -10.04 -5.96
C PHE A 137 38.62 -8.54 -6.26
N ASP A 138 38.01 -8.04 -7.34
CA ASP A 138 38.02 -6.62 -7.71
C ASP A 138 37.05 -5.75 -6.90
N ASP A 139 35.97 -6.31 -6.34
CA ASP A 139 35.01 -5.53 -5.52
C ASP A 139 35.60 -5.07 -4.18
N ASP A 140 36.68 -5.71 -3.73
CA ASP A 140 37.39 -5.39 -2.49
C ASP A 140 38.66 -4.53 -2.74
N MET A 141 38.81 -3.89 -3.90
CA MET A 141 39.88 -2.93 -4.19
C MET A 141 39.33 -1.52 -4.36
N ASP A 142 40.07 -0.49 -3.95
CA ASP A 142 39.71 0.92 -4.19
C ASP A 142 40.96 1.77 -4.42
N GLY A 143 40.81 3.08 -4.66
CA GLY A 143 41.92 4.00 -4.97
C GLY A 143 43.08 4.00 -3.95
N ASP A 144 42.76 3.73 -2.69
CA ASP A 144 43.69 3.75 -1.55
C ASP A 144 44.17 2.34 -1.12
N PHE A 145 43.34 1.31 -1.30
CA PHE A 145 43.59 -0.05 -0.80
C PHE A 145 43.70 -1.07 -1.94
N ALA A 146 44.77 -1.86 -1.93
CA ALA A 146 44.97 -3.01 -2.81
C ALA A 146 44.08 -4.20 -2.42
N PHE A 147 43.65 -4.28 -1.14
CA PHE A 147 42.68 -5.26 -0.67
C PHE A 147 42.00 -4.79 0.62
N ILE A 148 40.67 -4.66 0.61
CA ILE A 148 39.86 -4.29 1.77
C ILE A 148 39.46 -5.57 2.51
N ALA A 149 40.07 -5.80 3.67
CA ALA A 149 39.76 -6.96 4.51
C ALA A 149 38.42 -6.81 5.23
N GLY A 150 37.93 -5.57 5.39
CA GLY A 150 36.61 -5.27 5.90
C GLY A 150 36.41 -3.81 6.29
N TYR A 151 35.27 -3.55 6.93
CA TYR A 151 34.90 -2.22 7.43
C TYR A 151 34.74 -2.25 8.94
N THR A 152 35.21 -1.19 9.59
CA THR A 152 34.98 -0.97 11.02
C THR A 152 33.51 -0.64 11.29
N ASP A 153 33.07 -0.71 12.56
CA ASP A 153 31.69 -0.36 12.97
C ASP A 153 31.31 1.10 12.63
N GLY A 154 32.30 1.96 12.39
CA GLY A 154 32.14 3.34 11.90
C GLY A 154 32.14 3.50 10.37
N GLY A 155 32.23 2.41 9.60
CA GLY A 155 32.22 2.42 8.14
C GLY A 155 33.56 2.78 7.47
N ALA A 156 34.65 2.93 8.24
CA ALA A 156 35.98 3.12 7.66
C ALA A 156 36.56 1.78 7.18
N PRO A 157 37.04 1.67 5.93
CA PRO A 157 37.69 0.47 5.42
C PRO A 157 39.03 0.25 6.12
N TYR A 158 39.41 -1.01 6.30
CA TYR A 158 40.76 -1.41 6.69
C TYR A 158 41.21 -2.58 5.83
N GLY A 159 42.50 -2.58 5.50
CA GLY A 159 43.01 -3.48 4.47
C GLY A 159 44.48 -3.23 4.17
N LEU A 160 44.94 -3.85 3.09
CA LEU A 160 46.29 -3.72 2.54
C LEU A 160 46.33 -2.51 1.60
N LEU A 161 47.26 -1.58 1.82
CA LEU A 161 47.42 -0.41 0.97
C LEU A 161 48.21 -0.75 -0.30
N TRP A 162 48.09 0.09 -1.33
CA TRP A 162 48.92 -0.04 -2.54
C TRP A 162 50.42 0.03 -2.24
N GLU A 163 50.81 0.87 -1.27
CA GLU A 163 52.21 1.01 -0.85
C GLU A 163 52.74 -0.25 -0.15
N ASP A 164 51.88 -0.96 0.60
CA ASP A 164 52.24 -2.21 1.29
C ASP A 164 52.56 -3.35 0.31
N VAL A 165 52.00 -3.29 -0.90
CA VAL A 165 52.28 -4.23 -2.01
C VAL A 165 53.32 -3.69 -3.00
N GLY A 166 53.95 -2.56 -2.68
CA GLY A 166 55.02 -1.96 -3.48
C GLY A 166 54.54 -1.17 -4.71
N ILE A 167 53.26 -0.79 -4.76
CA ILE A 167 52.67 -0.07 -5.89
C ILE A 167 52.41 1.42 -5.54
N PRO A 168 52.93 2.33 -6.39
CA PRO A 168 52.57 3.73 -6.51
C PRO A 168 51.20 4.18 -6.01
N SER A 169 51.00 4.77 -4.82
CA SER A 169 49.69 5.37 -4.48
C SER A 169 49.29 6.52 -5.42
N GLU A 170 50.23 7.10 -6.16
CA GLU A 170 49.98 8.16 -7.16
C GLU A 170 49.53 7.64 -8.54
N LEU A 171 49.60 6.33 -8.79
CA LEU A 171 49.18 5.76 -10.07
C LEU A 171 47.64 5.70 -10.19
N PRO A 172 47.08 5.82 -11.41
CA PRO A 172 45.65 5.62 -11.62
C PRO A 172 45.21 4.22 -11.17
N PHE A 173 44.02 4.12 -10.56
CA PHE A 173 43.48 2.86 -9.99
C PHE A 173 43.55 1.67 -10.95
N GLU A 174 43.17 1.88 -12.22
CA GLU A 174 43.20 0.82 -13.23
C GLU A 174 44.62 0.28 -13.50
N VAL A 175 45.64 1.15 -13.43
CA VAL A 175 47.05 0.77 -13.63
C VAL A 175 47.56 0.02 -12.40
N LYS A 176 47.18 0.46 -11.19
CA LYS A 176 47.52 -0.23 -9.93
C LYS A 176 46.94 -1.64 -9.89
N ARG A 177 45.66 -1.78 -10.27
CA ARG A 177 44.96 -3.06 -10.37
C ARG A 177 45.65 -4.02 -11.34
N ALA A 178 46.01 -3.54 -12.53
CA ALA A 178 46.73 -4.34 -13.52
C ALA A 178 48.11 -4.81 -13.00
N LEU A 179 48.87 -3.90 -12.38
CA LEU A 179 50.17 -4.22 -11.76
C LEU A 179 50.05 -5.26 -10.65
N TYR A 180 49.02 -5.17 -9.81
CA TYR A 180 48.81 -6.10 -8.69
C TYR A 180 48.31 -7.48 -9.14
N ARG A 181 47.51 -7.55 -10.20
CA ARG A 181 47.12 -8.83 -10.81
C ARG A 181 48.24 -9.52 -11.58
N GLY A 182 49.34 -8.80 -11.84
CA GLY A 182 50.45 -9.30 -12.64
C GLY A 182 50.15 -9.29 -14.15
N ASP A 183 49.11 -8.56 -14.56
CA ASP A 183 48.79 -8.31 -15.97
C ASP A 183 49.70 -7.17 -16.49
N ILE A 184 51.00 -7.45 -16.54
CA ILE A 184 51.97 -6.55 -17.19
C ILE A 184 51.84 -6.79 -18.70
N PRO A 185 51.57 -5.77 -19.53
CA PRO A 185 51.78 -5.90 -20.96
C PRO A 185 53.29 -6.13 -21.19
N ASP A 186 53.65 -7.30 -21.72
CA ASP A 186 54.96 -7.57 -22.30
C ASP A 186 55.22 -6.55 -23.42
N ASP A 187 55.86 -5.43 -23.10
CA ASP A 187 56.57 -4.63 -24.08
C ASP A 187 57.99 -5.23 -24.20
N GLU A 188 58.14 -6.28 -25.02
CA GLU A 188 59.43 -6.66 -25.60
C GLU A 188 59.60 -5.96 -26.97
N ASP A 189 60.61 -5.10 -27.06
CA ASP A 189 61.29 -4.63 -28.30
C ASP A 189 62.16 -5.77 -28.89
#